data_AF-A0A433X5J0-F1
#
_entry.id   AF-A0A433X5J0-F1
#
_cell.length_a   1.000
_cell.length_b   1.000
_cell.length_c   1.000
_cell.angle_alpha   90.00
_cell.angle_beta   90.00
_cell.angle_gamma   90.00
#
_symmetry.space_group_name_H-M   'P 1'
#
loop_
_entity.id
_entity.type
_entity.pdbx_description
1 polymer ?
#
loop_
_entity_poly.entity_id
_entity_poly.type
_entity_poly.pdbx_seq_one_letter_code
_entity_poly.pdbx_strand_id
1 'polypeptide(L)' 'MFETIAEVETPAIARVLIAALKAHGFTLLEGGENGLPGMPGVVGLRGIPIRVRAEEAADAAILAEALLTEMRGQK' A
#
# COMPACT_ATOMS: atom_id res chain seq x y z
N MET A 1 -3.85 -13.06 -8.77
CA MET A 1 -2.91 -12.07 -9.33
C MET A 1 -2.92 -10.85 -8.42
N PHE A 2 -1.80 -10.15 -8.25
CA PHE A 2 -1.72 -8.95 -7.41
C PHE A 2 -1.33 -7.74 -8.25
N GLU A 3 -1.91 -6.59 -7.94
CA GLU A 3 -1.69 -5.33 -8.64
C GLU A 3 -1.26 -4.25 -7.65
N THR A 4 -0.34 -3.38 -8.07
CA THR A 4 0.12 -2.25 -7.27
C THR A 4 -0.90 -1.13 -7.40
N ILE A 5 -1.50 -0.72 -6.27
CA ILE A 5 -2.49 0.36 -6.22
C ILE A 5 -1.91 1.70 -5.74
N ALA A 6 -0.81 1.65 -5.00
CA ALA A 6 -0.14 2.84 -4.48
C ALA A 6 1.34 2.57 -4.25
N GLU A 7 2.17 3.59 -4.42
CA GLU A 7 3.57 3.62 -4.00
C GLU A 7 3.71 4.73 -2.97
N VAL A 8 4.20 4.40 -1.77
CA VAL A 8 4.31 5.36 -0.66
C VAL A 8 5.75 5.51 -0.20
N GLU A 9 6.19 6.74 -0.01
CA GLU A 9 7.60 7.02 0.27
C GLU A 9 8.01 6.71 1.71
N THR A 10 7.06 6.72 2.65
CA THR A 10 7.35 6.50 4.07
C THR A 10 6.76 5.19 4.59
N PRO A 11 7.53 4.44 5.42
CA PRO A 11 7.03 3.21 6.04
C PRO A 11 5.89 3.47 7.02
N ALA A 12 5.80 4.68 7.59
CA ALA A 12 4.70 5.08 8.44
C ALA A 12 3.37 5.10 7.65
N ILE A 13 3.33 5.77 6.50
CA ILE A 13 2.14 5.80 5.64
C ILE A 13 1.81 4.39 5.14
N ALA A 14 2.80 3.60 4.72
CA ALA A 14 2.60 2.23 4.28
C ALA A 14 1.87 1.38 5.33
N ARG A 15 2.32 1.45 6.59
CA ARG A 15 1.70 0.69 7.70
C ARG A 15 0.26 1.09 7.93
N VAL A 16 -0.04 2.39 7.92
CA VAL A 16 -1.42 2.85 8.11
C VAL A 16 -2.30 2.43 6.94
N LEU A 17 -1.80 2.53 5.70
CA LEU A 17 -2.53 2.11 4.51
C LEU A 17 -2.82 0.60 4.53
N ILE A 18 -1.82 -0.22 4.87
CA ILE A 18 -1.96 -1.67 4.99
C ILE A 18 -2.99 -2.01 6.07
N ALA A 19 -2.91 -1.36 7.24
CA ALA A 19 -3.85 -1.58 8.33
C ALA A 19 -5.29 -1.21 7.93
N ALA A 20 -5.47 -0.06 7.27
CA ALA A 20 -6.78 0.37 6.80
C ALA A 20 -7.35 -0.59 5.74
N LEU A 21 -6.56 -0.95 4.73
CA LEU A 21 -7.01 -1.87 3.69
C LEU A 21 -7.35 -3.25 4.26
N LYS A 22 -6.55 -3.79 5.19
CA LYS A 22 -6.86 -5.04 5.91
C LYS A 22 -8.15 -4.92 6.73
N ALA A 23 -8.39 -3.79 7.40
CA ALA A 23 -9.61 -3.56 8.18
C ALA A 23 -10.87 -3.48 7.31
N HIS A 24 -10.74 -3.04 6.07
CA HIS A 24 -11.81 -3.03 5.07
C HIS A 24 -12.03 -4.39 4.38
N GLY A 25 -11.21 -5.39 4.68
CA GLY A 25 -11.35 -6.75 4.16
C GLY A 25 -10.56 -7.06 2.89
N PHE A 26 -9.73 -6.12 2.42
CA PHE A 26 -8.94 -6.32 1.19
C PHE A 26 -7.81 -7.33 1.39
N THR A 27 -7.55 -8.12 0.34
CA THR A 27 -6.44 -9.09 0.37
C THR A 27 -5.16 -8.47 -0.18
N LEU A 28 -4.26 -8.08 0.73
CA LEU A 28 -2.95 -7.53 0.39
C LEU A 28 -1.89 -8.63 0.18
N LEU A 29 -0.92 -8.37 -0.69
CA LEU A 29 0.29 -9.18 -0.77
C LEU A 29 1.20 -8.82 0.42
N GLU A 30 1.43 -9.78 1.31
CA GLU A 30 2.35 -9.63 2.44
C GLU A 30 3.80 -9.57 1.94
N GLY A 31 4.23 -8.38 1.56
CA GLY A 31 5.57 -8.09 1.04
C GLY A 31 5.85 -6.59 0.85
N GLY A 32 4.98 -5.71 1.37
CA GLY A 32 5.23 -4.26 1.41
C GLY A 32 6.10 -3.83 2.60
N GLU A 33 6.03 -4.52 3.73
CA GLU A 33 6.88 -4.22 4.90
C GLU A 33 8.27 -4.83 4.81
N ASN A 34 8.40 -5.97 4.13
CA ASN A 34 9.69 -6.57 3.81
C ASN A 34 10.09 -6.10 2.42
N GLY A 35 11.09 -5.23 2.36
CA GLY A 35 11.79 -4.90 1.10
C GLY A 35 12.06 -6.15 0.26
N LEU A 36 12.21 -5.92 -1.05
CA LEU A 36 12.47 -6.89 -2.13
C LEU A 36 12.82 -8.31 -1.64
N PRO A 37 12.16 -9.37 -2.11
CA PRO A 37 12.51 -10.74 -1.70
C PRO A 37 14.02 -10.98 -1.85
N GLY A 38 14.72 -11.11 -0.71
CA GLY A 38 16.18 -11.18 -0.61
C GLY A 38 16.90 -9.98 0.04
N MET A 39 16.21 -8.87 0.32
CA MET A 39 16.78 -7.65 0.94
C MET A 39 15.79 -6.99 1.92
N PRO A 40 15.69 -7.46 3.17
CA PRO A 40 14.88 -6.81 4.19
C PRO A 40 15.39 -5.38 4.43
N GLY A 41 14.51 -4.38 4.28
CA GLY A 41 14.79 -2.97 4.58
C GLY A 41 15.10 -2.06 3.38
N VAL A 42 15.18 -2.60 2.16
CA VAL A 42 15.36 -1.76 0.95
C VAL A 42 13.98 -1.30 0.46
N VAL A 43 13.59 -0.09 0.86
CA VAL A 43 12.54 0.67 0.17
C VAL A 43 13.07 0.96 -1.23
N GLY A 44 12.37 0.55 -2.28
CA GLY A 44 12.80 0.86 -3.64
C GLY A 44 12.95 2.37 -3.82
N LEU A 45 13.78 2.82 -4.77
CA LEU A 45 13.96 4.25 -5.10
C LEU A 45 12.64 4.99 -5.42
N ARG A 46 11.53 4.27 -5.60
CA ARG A 46 10.17 4.77 -5.86
C ARG A 46 9.22 4.69 -4.65
N GLY A 47 9.65 4.16 -3.51
CA GLY A 47 8.81 3.95 -2.33
C GLY A 47 8.41 2.48 -2.10
N ILE A 48 7.52 2.28 -1.16
CA ILE A 48 6.96 0.99 -0.73
C ILE A 48 5.71 0.71 -1.58
N PRO A 49 5.71 -0.34 -2.41
CA PRO A 49 4.54 -0.68 -3.22
C PRO A 49 3.49 -1.38 -2.37
N ILE A 50 2.27 -0.85 -2.37
CA ILE A 50 1.10 -1.48 -1.78
C ILE A 50 0.38 -2.27 -2.86
N ARG A 51 0.36 -3.60 -2.68
CA ARG A 51 -0.21 -4.54 -3.65
C ARG A 51 -1.41 -5.26 -3.06
N VAL A 52 -2.49 -5.29 -3.82
CA VAL A 52 -3.76 -5.96 -3.50
C VAL A 52 -4.09 -6.97 -4.58
N ARG A 53 -5.04 -7.87 -4.34
CA ARG A 53 -5.52 -8.76 -5.40
C ARG A 53 -6.10 -7.94 -6.56
N ALA A 54 -5.82 -8.37 -7.78
CA ALA A 54 -6.25 -7.68 -9.00
C ALA A 54 -7.79 -7.54 -9.10
N GLU A 55 -8.53 -8.50 -8.55
CA GLU A 55 -10.00 -8.47 -8.43
C GLU A 55 -10.51 -7.33 -7.54
N GLU A 56 -9.70 -6.88 -6.57
CA GLU A 56 -10.06 -5.85 -5.59
C GLU A 56 -9.32 -4.52 -5.85
N ALA A 57 -8.47 -4.47 -6.88
CA ALA A 57 -7.54 -3.36 -7.10
C ALA A 57 -8.26 -2.03 -7.36
N ALA A 58 -9.37 -2.06 -8.09
CA ALA A 58 -10.16 -0.86 -8.38
C ALA A 58 -10.73 -0.22 -7.10
N ASP A 59 -11.43 -1.00 -6.27
CA ASP A 59 -12.01 -0.52 -5.01
C ASP A 59 -10.94 -0.12 -4.00
N ALA A 60 -9.89 -0.92 -3.87
CA ALA A 60 -8.79 -0.64 -2.96
C ALA A 60 -8.00 0.61 -3.36
N ALA A 61 -7.86 0.89 -4.67
CA ALA A 61 -7.22 2.11 -5.17
C ALA A 61 -8.01 3.35 -4.75
N ILE A 62 -9.34 3.34 -4.88
CA ILE A 62 -10.20 4.47 -4.47
C ILE A 62 -10.01 4.77 -2.97
N LEU A 63 -10.04 3.73 -2.13
CA LEU A 63 -9.84 3.91 -0.69
C LEU A 63 -8.41 4.38 -0.37
N ALA A 64 -7.40 3.80 -1.04
CA ALA A 64 -6.01 4.20 -0.88
C ALA A 64 -5.78 5.67 -1.23
N GLU A 65 -6.34 6.16 -2.34
CA GLU A 65 -6.24 7.56 -2.75
C GLU A 65 -6.91 8.51 -1.75
N ALA A 66 -8.11 8.16 -1.27
CA ALA A 66 -8.81 8.94 -0.25
C ALA A 66 -7.99 9.05 1.04
N LEU A 67 -7.46 7.92 1.53
CA LEU A 67 -6.61 7.88 2.72
C LEU A 67 -5.31 8.66 2.54
N LEU A 68 -4.66 8.56 1.38
CA LEU A 68 -3.44 9.31 1.08
C LEU A 68 -3.70 10.81 1.03
N THR A 69 -4.83 11.23 0.48
CA THR A 69 -5.24 12.64 0.42
C THR A 69 -5.45 13.20 1.83
N GLU A 70 -6.20 12.47 2.67
CA GLU A 70 -6.42 12.83 4.07
C GLU A 70 -5.10 12.91 4.87
N MET A 71 -4.20 11.93 4.68
CA MET A 71 -2.89 11.91 5.36
C MET A 71 -1.96 13.05 4.92
N ARG A 72 -2.10 13.52 3.67
CA ARG A 72 -1.37 14.69 3.16
C ARG A 72 -1.96 16.02 3.67
N GLY A 73 -3.11 15.98 4.35
CA GLY A 73 -3.79 17.16 4.86
C GLY A 73 -4.34 18.07 3.75
N GLN A 74 -4.53 17.54 2.54
CA GLN A 74 -5.15 18.28 1.43
C GLN A 74 -6.66 18.12 1.54
N LYS A 75 -7.30 19.09 2.22
CA LYS A 75 -8.76 19.21 2.31
C LYS A 75 -9.31 20.04 1.15
#